data_AF-A0A4Y4MDR4-F1
#
_entry.id   AF-A0A4Y4MDR4-F1
#
_cell.length_a   1.000
_cell.length_b   1.000
_cell.length_c   1.000
_cell.angle_alpha   90.00
_cell.angle_beta   90.00
_cell.angle_gamma   90.00
#
_symmetry.space_group_name_H-M   'P 1'
#
loop_
_entity.id
_entity.type
_entity.pdbx_description
1 polymer ?
#
loop_
_entity_poly.entity_id
_entity_poly.type
_entity_poly.pdbx_seq_one_letter_code
_entity_poly.pdbx_strand_id
1 'polypeptide(L)'
;MHSIKLIFFCTLFYISSHAQSNNKYQRLIAQASLYHLQKNPEKAVYFYEDAFKIQQPDALTAYKAAGVFSLNKDSERAFQYLKVSLLSGWTESDWLLFDPYFDYLRTNNPEKWKEIETIAIAQEKQYEKTLKLPALRKEINLMCLNDQKLRYRKSQNNDDNFNNIINQQINEADSFNLIQAKKIIKQYGWPKMSEIGKDGQNNLWLIVQHADQDVLFQNEVLLEMEKLVNTKELNMENYAFLYDRVQCNLNYKQLYGTQVIWSGHGEASGFRPMLKENLVNKRREKLGLDPLEIYSLIYGFSYEPINLEESRKKDSIYDSEVKELMIKAKQAYNKKDFQKAYDNYNAASTFLGGMSDGDNFEAAILFSKIAKVDKDEKYKGIALDFLDLLYLRGKLTKIQLKKQSDFNTLRQEQRWIDLLGKLN
;
A
#
# COMPACT_ATOMS: atom_id res chain seq x y z
N MET A 1 -16.65 14.87 -7.92
CA MET A 1 -15.85 13.67 -7.65
C MET A 1 -15.34 13.12 -8.97
N HIS A 2 -14.18 13.57 -9.43
CA HIS A 2 -13.54 12.96 -10.60
C HIS A 2 -12.94 11.63 -10.15
N SER A 3 -13.42 10.55 -10.75
CA SER A 3 -12.94 9.19 -10.53
C SER A 3 -11.42 9.17 -10.70
N ILE A 4 -10.72 8.94 -9.59
CA ILE A 4 -9.30 8.65 -9.56
C ILE A 4 -9.11 7.43 -10.45
N LYS A 5 -8.60 7.64 -11.67
CA LYS A 5 -8.18 6.54 -12.54
C LYS A 5 -7.04 5.86 -11.79
N LEU A 6 -7.37 4.73 -11.15
CA LEU A 6 -6.40 3.87 -10.48
C LEU A 6 -5.30 3.59 -11.50
N ILE A 7 -4.17 4.26 -11.28
CA ILE A 7 -3.00 4.09 -12.12
C ILE A 7 -2.56 2.65 -11.90
N PHE A 8 -2.29 1.94 -13.00
CA PHE A 8 -1.60 0.66 -12.98
C PHE A 8 -0.48 0.80 -11.95
N PHE A 9 -0.55 0.03 -10.86
CA PHE A 9 0.59 -0.12 -9.97
C PHE A 9 1.62 -0.87 -10.83
N CYS A 10 2.35 -0.11 -11.65
CA CYS A 10 3.77 -0.31 -11.76
C CYS A 10 4.20 -0.37 -10.31
N THR A 11 4.39 -1.58 -9.83
CA THR A 11 4.94 -1.87 -8.54
C THR A 11 6.30 -1.19 -8.53
N LEU A 12 6.33 0.02 -7.96
CA LEU A 12 7.50 0.86 -7.78
C LEU A 12 8.36 0.24 -6.68
N PHE A 13 8.72 -1.03 -6.82
CA PHE A 13 9.66 -1.68 -5.93
C PHE A 13 11.07 -1.42 -6.40
N TYR A 14 11.87 -0.96 -5.45
CA TYR A 14 13.29 -0.77 -5.55
C TYR A 14 13.92 -1.72 -4.58
N ILE A 15 14.59 -2.74 -5.08
CA ILE A 15 15.48 -3.51 -4.23
C ILE A 15 16.77 -3.75 -5.00
N SER A 16 17.69 -2.80 -4.81
CA SER A 16 19.09 -3.04 -5.07
C SER A 16 19.62 -4.09 -4.10
N SER A 17 20.28 -5.12 -4.64
CA SER A 17 21.13 -5.99 -3.83
C SER A 17 22.25 -5.14 -3.23
N HIS A 18 22.61 -5.44 -1.97
CA HIS A 18 23.51 -4.63 -1.16
C HIS A 18 24.89 -4.42 -1.80
N ALA A 19 25.03 -3.30 -2.48
CA ALA A 19 26.26 -2.55 -2.68
C ALA A 19 25.90 -1.09 -2.42
N GLN A 20 26.78 -0.35 -1.76
CA GLN A 20 26.61 1.05 -1.36
C GLN A 20 25.88 1.84 -2.46
N SER A 21 24.59 2.11 -2.26
CA SER A 21 23.73 2.61 -3.33
C SER A 21 24.24 3.98 -3.76
N ASN A 22 24.48 4.14 -5.06
CA ASN A 22 24.85 5.44 -5.58
C ASN A 22 23.60 6.33 -5.55
N ASN A 23 23.53 7.28 -4.62
CA ASN A 23 22.40 8.21 -4.49
C ASN A 23 22.05 8.90 -5.82
N LYS A 24 23.03 9.12 -6.71
CA LYS A 24 22.77 9.66 -8.05
C LYS A 24 22.02 8.65 -8.94
N TYR A 25 22.44 7.39 -8.93
CA TYR A 25 21.74 6.31 -9.66
C TYR A 25 20.28 6.21 -9.18
N GLN A 26 20.05 6.10 -7.88
CA GLN A 26 18.69 5.93 -7.34
C GLN A 26 17.78 7.13 -7.63
N ARG A 27 18.32 8.37 -7.57
CA ARG A 27 17.58 9.57 -7.99
C ARG A 27 17.15 9.50 -9.46
N LEU A 28 18.03 9.06 -10.34
CA LEU A 28 17.73 8.96 -11.78
C LEU A 28 16.67 7.88 -12.04
N ILE A 29 16.76 6.70 -11.42
CA ILE A 29 15.73 5.68 -11.57
C ILE A 29 14.38 6.20 -11.00
N ALA A 30 14.40 6.94 -9.87
CA ALA A 30 13.17 7.51 -9.27
C ALA A 30 12.49 8.50 -10.22
N GLN A 31 13.28 9.33 -10.92
CA GLN A 31 12.78 10.24 -11.95
C GLN A 31 12.25 9.48 -13.18
N ALA A 32 12.95 8.44 -13.65
CA ALA A 32 12.48 7.59 -14.73
C ALA A 32 11.12 6.95 -14.40
N SER A 33 10.97 6.51 -13.15
CA SER A 33 9.75 5.91 -12.61
C SER A 33 8.57 6.88 -12.59
N LEU A 34 8.78 8.13 -12.15
CA LEU A 34 7.74 9.17 -12.19
C LEU A 34 7.28 9.45 -13.63
N TYR A 35 8.22 9.63 -14.57
CA TYR A 35 7.86 9.91 -15.96
C TYR A 35 7.14 8.73 -16.64
N HIS A 36 7.49 7.50 -16.26
CA HIS A 36 6.72 6.33 -16.68
C HIS A 36 5.28 6.39 -16.16
N LEU A 37 5.08 6.69 -14.88
CA LEU A 37 3.76 6.83 -14.26
C LEU A 37 2.91 7.93 -14.95
N GLN A 38 3.56 9.02 -15.36
CA GLN A 38 2.96 10.13 -16.10
C GLN A 38 2.75 9.84 -17.60
N LYS A 39 2.95 8.59 -18.05
CA LYS A 39 2.83 8.16 -19.45
C LYS A 39 3.74 8.96 -20.41
N ASN A 40 4.94 9.32 -19.95
CA ASN A 40 5.97 10.00 -20.73
C ASN A 40 7.21 9.10 -20.92
N PRO A 41 7.15 8.12 -21.84
CA PRO A 41 8.23 7.16 -22.04
C PRO A 41 9.51 7.82 -22.58
N GLU A 42 9.41 8.87 -23.39
CA GLU A 42 10.56 9.60 -23.94
C GLU A 42 11.45 10.17 -22.82
N LYS A 43 10.85 10.89 -21.86
CA LYS A 43 11.60 11.40 -20.70
C LYS A 43 12.09 10.27 -19.80
N ALA A 44 11.29 9.23 -19.59
CA ALA A 44 11.71 8.10 -18.77
C ALA A 44 12.95 7.39 -19.34
N VAL A 45 13.04 7.21 -20.66
CA VAL A 45 14.22 6.67 -21.35
C VAL A 45 15.48 7.49 -21.01
N TYR A 46 15.42 8.82 -21.14
CA TYR A 46 16.57 9.69 -20.83
C TYR A 46 17.16 9.42 -19.43
N PHE A 47 16.30 9.31 -18.42
CA PHE A 47 16.74 9.05 -17.05
C PHE A 47 17.30 7.63 -16.85
N TYR A 48 16.71 6.61 -17.48
CA TYR A 48 17.28 5.26 -17.45
C TYR A 48 18.67 5.21 -18.09
N GLU A 49 18.86 5.86 -19.23
CA GLU A 49 20.17 5.89 -19.91
C GLU A 49 21.25 6.56 -19.07
N ASP A 50 20.92 7.69 -18.44
CA ASP A 50 21.85 8.36 -17.54
C ASP A 50 22.15 7.52 -16.28
N ALA A 51 21.16 6.79 -15.77
CA ALA A 51 21.38 5.89 -14.64
C ALA A 51 22.30 4.72 -15.02
N PHE A 52 22.11 4.10 -16.19
CA PHE A 52 22.88 2.93 -16.61
C PHE A 52 24.33 3.24 -17.00
N LYS A 53 24.68 4.52 -17.20
CA LYS A 53 26.09 4.97 -17.26
C LYS A 53 26.79 4.89 -15.91
N ILE A 54 26.04 4.91 -14.80
CA ILE A 54 26.57 4.90 -13.44
C ILE A 54 26.66 3.47 -12.91
N GLN A 55 25.60 2.69 -13.09
CA GLN A 55 25.48 1.34 -12.54
C GLN A 55 24.60 0.47 -13.45
N GLN A 56 25.00 -0.78 -13.64
CA GLN A 56 24.19 -1.76 -14.38
C GLN A 56 22.88 -2.06 -13.62
N PRO A 57 21.74 -2.18 -14.33
CA PRO A 57 20.47 -2.47 -13.69
C PRO A 57 20.43 -3.88 -13.09
N ASP A 58 19.69 -4.03 -12.00
CA ASP A 58 19.22 -5.33 -11.54
C ASP A 58 18.08 -5.87 -12.43
N ALA A 59 17.62 -7.09 -12.15
CA ALA A 59 16.59 -7.75 -12.94
C ALA A 59 15.30 -6.92 -13.08
N LEU A 60 14.84 -6.31 -11.98
CA LEU A 60 13.59 -5.54 -11.95
C LEU A 60 13.73 -4.20 -12.67
N THR A 61 14.86 -3.51 -12.47
CA THR A 61 15.14 -2.23 -13.12
C THR A 61 15.31 -2.42 -14.63
N ALA A 62 15.99 -3.49 -15.05
CA ALA A 62 16.11 -3.85 -16.46
C ALA A 62 14.74 -4.18 -17.07
N TYR A 63 13.88 -4.91 -16.35
CA TYR A 63 12.51 -5.21 -16.78
C TYR A 63 11.70 -3.93 -17.03
N LYS A 64 11.70 -3.02 -16.04
CA LYS A 64 10.99 -1.74 -16.12
C LYS A 64 11.51 -0.87 -17.26
N ALA A 65 12.82 -0.80 -17.42
CA ALA A 65 13.44 -0.07 -18.52
C ALA A 65 13.02 -0.66 -19.87
N ALA A 66 13.06 -1.99 -20.02
CA ALA A 66 12.63 -2.64 -21.25
C ALA A 66 11.18 -2.31 -21.62
N GLY A 67 10.27 -2.28 -20.63
CA GLY A 67 8.88 -1.86 -20.83
C GLY A 67 8.80 -0.42 -21.34
N VAL A 68 9.54 0.50 -20.74
CA VAL A 68 9.59 1.91 -21.17
C VAL A 68 10.19 2.08 -22.57
N PHE A 69 11.27 1.36 -22.92
CA PHE A 69 11.82 1.36 -24.28
C PHE A 69 10.81 0.81 -25.30
N SER A 70 10.07 -0.24 -24.95
CA SER A 70 9.01 -0.78 -25.80
C SER A 70 7.88 0.24 -26.01
N LEU A 71 7.43 0.92 -24.95
CA LEU A 71 6.46 2.02 -25.06
C LEU A 71 6.97 3.18 -25.92
N ASN A 72 8.29 3.43 -25.91
CA ASN A 72 8.96 4.39 -26.79
C ASN A 72 9.26 3.85 -28.20
N LYS A 73 8.74 2.66 -28.54
CA LYS A 73 8.93 1.97 -29.83
C LYS A 73 10.39 1.64 -30.19
N ASP A 74 11.25 1.53 -29.19
CA ASP A 74 12.64 1.10 -29.38
C ASP A 74 12.77 -0.41 -29.16
N SER A 75 12.61 -1.18 -30.23
CA SER A 75 12.69 -2.65 -30.13
C SER A 75 14.07 -3.16 -29.73
N GLU A 76 15.14 -2.52 -30.21
CA GLU A 76 16.50 -3.01 -30.00
C GLU A 76 16.89 -2.95 -28.52
N ARG A 77 16.77 -1.77 -27.91
CA ARG A 77 17.07 -1.57 -26.49
C ARG A 77 16.08 -2.32 -25.60
N ALA A 78 14.80 -2.39 -25.98
CA ALA A 78 13.82 -3.16 -25.20
C ALA A 78 14.17 -4.66 -25.13
N PHE A 79 14.53 -5.29 -26.26
CA PHE A 79 14.98 -6.69 -26.25
C PHE A 79 16.30 -6.88 -25.51
N GLN A 80 17.23 -5.93 -25.62
CA GLN A 80 18.49 -5.96 -24.86
C GLN A 80 18.21 -6.00 -23.35
N TYR A 81 17.40 -5.07 -22.84
CA TYR A 81 17.11 -5.02 -21.40
C TYR A 81 16.21 -6.17 -20.91
N LEU A 82 15.34 -6.72 -21.76
CA LEU A 82 14.65 -7.98 -21.44
C LEU A 82 15.64 -9.13 -21.23
N LYS A 83 16.64 -9.28 -22.09
CA LYS A 83 17.69 -10.29 -21.92
C LYS A 83 18.50 -10.05 -20.64
N VAL A 84 18.85 -8.79 -20.34
CA VAL A 84 19.53 -8.44 -19.07
C VAL A 84 18.67 -8.82 -17.87
N SER A 85 17.38 -8.49 -17.89
CA SER A 85 16.43 -8.80 -16.81
C SER A 85 16.36 -10.30 -16.52
N LEU A 86 16.16 -11.09 -17.58
CA LEU A 86 16.11 -12.54 -17.54
C LEU A 86 17.42 -13.14 -17.00
N LEU A 87 18.56 -12.77 -17.57
CA LEU A 87 19.87 -13.25 -17.12
C LEU A 87 20.23 -12.82 -15.69
N SER A 88 19.62 -11.74 -15.19
CA SER A 88 19.83 -11.23 -13.83
C SER A 88 18.85 -11.81 -12.81
N GLY A 89 17.98 -12.75 -13.21
CA GLY A 89 17.11 -13.49 -12.30
C GLY A 89 15.66 -13.04 -12.27
N TRP A 90 15.11 -12.49 -13.36
CA TRP A 90 13.65 -12.38 -13.51
C TRP A 90 13.02 -13.76 -13.68
N THR A 91 11.96 -14.04 -12.93
CA THR A 91 11.41 -15.41 -12.80
C THR A 91 9.93 -15.54 -13.16
N GLU A 92 9.25 -14.46 -13.50
CA GLU A 92 7.79 -14.44 -13.72
C GLU A 92 7.47 -14.47 -15.22
N SER A 93 7.49 -15.66 -15.83
CA SER A 93 7.30 -15.78 -17.29
C SER A 93 5.85 -15.47 -17.71
N ASP A 94 4.85 -15.95 -16.97
CA ASP A 94 3.43 -15.63 -17.27
C ASP A 94 3.16 -14.12 -17.25
N TRP A 95 3.80 -13.42 -16.30
CA TRP A 95 3.71 -11.98 -16.18
C TRP A 95 4.31 -11.30 -17.41
N LEU A 96 5.55 -11.64 -17.77
CA LEU A 96 6.23 -11.12 -18.97
C LEU A 96 5.42 -11.35 -20.24
N LEU A 97 4.83 -12.54 -20.40
CA LEU A 97 4.06 -12.89 -21.59
C LEU A 97 2.76 -12.10 -21.72
N PHE A 98 2.17 -11.69 -20.60
CA PHE A 98 0.99 -10.85 -20.58
C PHE A 98 1.30 -9.36 -20.62
N ASP A 99 2.39 -8.91 -20.00
CA ASP A 99 2.61 -7.50 -19.65
C ASP A 99 2.40 -6.58 -20.87
N PRO A 100 1.38 -5.71 -20.85
CA PRO A 100 0.98 -4.89 -22.00
C PRO A 100 2.06 -3.91 -22.48
N TYR A 101 3.04 -3.59 -21.65
CA TYR A 101 4.15 -2.74 -22.07
C TYR A 101 4.94 -3.33 -23.24
N PHE A 102 4.85 -4.64 -23.46
CA PHE A 102 5.51 -5.33 -24.55
C PHE A 102 4.60 -5.68 -25.74
N ASP A 103 3.35 -5.17 -25.78
CA ASP A 103 2.45 -5.37 -26.93
C ASP A 103 3.11 -4.94 -28.24
N TYR A 104 3.81 -3.80 -28.23
CA TYR A 104 4.55 -3.31 -29.39
C TYR A 104 5.60 -4.32 -29.88
N LEU A 105 6.39 -4.93 -28.97
CA LEU A 105 7.38 -5.94 -29.34
C LEU A 105 6.72 -7.21 -29.88
N ARG A 106 5.68 -7.70 -29.21
CA ARG A 106 4.92 -8.89 -29.61
C ARG A 106 4.38 -8.77 -31.03
N THR A 107 3.79 -7.62 -31.36
CA THR A 107 3.20 -7.38 -32.68
C THR A 107 4.24 -7.15 -33.77
N ASN A 108 5.29 -6.38 -33.50
CA ASN A 108 6.22 -5.93 -34.54
C ASN A 108 7.44 -6.84 -34.73
N ASN A 109 7.77 -7.68 -33.73
CA ASN A 109 8.96 -8.53 -33.72
C ASN A 109 8.64 -9.95 -33.19
N PRO A 110 7.69 -10.69 -33.81
CA PRO A 110 7.18 -11.95 -33.26
C PRO A 110 8.26 -13.05 -33.11
N GLU A 111 9.20 -13.14 -34.05
CA GLU A 111 10.29 -14.13 -33.99
C GLU A 111 11.22 -13.86 -32.80
N LYS A 112 11.69 -12.61 -32.63
CA LYS A 112 12.50 -12.22 -31.47
C LYS A 112 11.75 -12.36 -30.17
N TRP A 113 10.44 -12.10 -30.17
CA TRP A 113 9.60 -12.33 -28.99
C TRP A 113 9.54 -13.82 -28.62
N LYS A 114 9.45 -14.72 -29.60
CA LYS A 114 9.46 -16.16 -29.35
C LYS A 114 10.76 -16.64 -28.70
N GLU A 115 11.90 -16.04 -29.07
CA GLU A 115 13.17 -16.29 -28.38
C GLU A 115 13.10 -15.89 -26.89
N ILE A 116 12.59 -14.68 -26.60
CA ILE A 116 12.43 -14.19 -25.23
C ILE A 116 11.50 -15.09 -24.40
N GLU A 117 10.35 -15.48 -24.97
CA GLU A 117 9.41 -16.41 -24.32
C GLU A 117 10.11 -17.72 -23.95
N THR A 118 10.87 -18.29 -24.88
CA THR A 118 11.60 -19.55 -24.66
C THR A 118 12.62 -19.41 -23.53
N ILE A 119 13.37 -18.30 -23.49
CA ILE A 119 14.34 -18.02 -22.43
C ILE A 119 13.62 -17.87 -21.08
N ALA A 120 12.54 -17.08 -21.03
CA ALA A 120 11.82 -16.79 -19.79
C ALA A 120 11.22 -18.06 -19.16
N ILE A 121 10.58 -18.91 -19.97
CA ILE A 121 10.00 -20.18 -19.50
C ILE A 121 11.09 -21.13 -18.99
N ALA A 122 12.22 -21.22 -19.71
CA ALA A 122 13.33 -22.09 -19.31
C ALA A 122 13.97 -21.62 -17.98
N GLN A 123 14.13 -20.31 -17.80
CA GLN A 123 14.66 -19.75 -16.57
C GLN A 123 13.72 -19.92 -15.38
N GLU A 124 12.41 -19.64 -15.54
CA GLU A 124 11.44 -19.89 -14.49
C GLU A 124 11.44 -21.35 -14.06
N LYS A 125 11.43 -22.28 -15.03
CA LYS A 125 11.48 -23.73 -14.74
C LYS A 125 12.75 -24.14 -13.99
N GLN A 126 13.87 -23.50 -14.26
CA GLN A 126 15.11 -23.78 -13.53
C GLN A 126 15.07 -23.20 -12.12
N TYR A 127 14.52 -21.99 -11.95
CA TYR A 127 14.34 -21.35 -10.65
C TYR A 127 13.37 -22.12 -9.76
N GLU A 128 12.25 -22.62 -10.29
CA GLU A 128 11.25 -23.39 -9.54
C GLU A 128 11.85 -24.61 -8.83
N LYS A 129 12.87 -25.26 -9.42
CA LYS A 129 13.57 -26.40 -8.80
C LYS A 129 14.33 -26.04 -7.53
N THR A 130 14.61 -24.75 -7.31
CA THR A 130 15.33 -24.26 -6.14
C THR A 130 14.40 -23.98 -4.95
N LEU A 131 13.08 -23.94 -5.19
CA LEU A 131 12.07 -23.57 -4.22
C LEU A 131 11.49 -24.80 -3.50
N LYS A 132 11.11 -24.62 -2.24
CA LYS A 132 10.47 -25.69 -1.46
C LYS A 132 8.98 -25.87 -1.80
N LEU A 133 8.30 -24.79 -2.18
CA LEU A 133 6.86 -24.77 -2.47
C LEU A 133 6.58 -24.12 -3.85
N PRO A 134 7.14 -24.64 -4.96
CA PRO A 134 6.97 -24.04 -6.29
C PRO A 134 5.51 -24.03 -6.77
N ALA A 135 4.71 -25.04 -6.38
CA ALA A 135 3.28 -25.07 -6.71
C ALA A 135 2.51 -23.94 -6.03
N LEU A 136 2.80 -23.65 -4.75
CA LEU A 136 2.19 -22.53 -4.02
C LEU A 136 2.60 -21.18 -4.62
N ARG A 137 3.88 -21.02 -5.00
CA ARG A 137 4.34 -19.85 -5.75
C ARG A 137 3.52 -19.66 -7.02
N LYS A 138 3.35 -20.72 -7.82
CA LYS A 138 2.61 -20.65 -9.09
C LYS A 138 1.15 -20.23 -8.87
N GLU A 139 0.49 -20.80 -7.85
CA GLU A 139 -0.87 -20.41 -7.45
C GLU A 139 -0.96 -18.92 -7.12
N ILE A 140 -0.10 -18.42 -6.23
CA ILE A 140 -0.07 -17.02 -5.80
C ILE A 140 0.20 -16.08 -6.98
N ASN A 141 1.18 -16.41 -7.83
CA ASN A 141 1.54 -15.59 -8.98
C ASN A 141 0.38 -15.47 -9.97
N LEU A 142 -0.34 -16.57 -10.23
CA LEU A 142 -1.51 -16.57 -11.12
C LEU A 142 -2.69 -15.78 -10.53
N MET A 143 -2.93 -15.89 -9.22
CA MET A 143 -3.94 -15.07 -8.54
C MET A 143 -3.67 -13.58 -8.72
N CYS A 144 -2.44 -13.16 -8.47
CA CYS A 144 -2.02 -11.77 -8.64
C CYS A 144 -2.11 -11.31 -10.10
N LEU A 145 -1.61 -12.11 -11.04
CA LEU A 145 -1.68 -11.80 -12.47
C LEU A 145 -3.12 -11.58 -12.96
N ASN A 146 -4.06 -12.42 -12.50
CA ASN A 146 -5.47 -12.31 -12.86
C ASN A 146 -6.14 -11.05 -12.27
N ASP A 147 -5.80 -10.68 -11.03
CA ASP A 147 -6.20 -9.40 -10.44
C ASP A 147 -5.67 -8.20 -11.25
N GLN A 148 -4.37 -8.20 -11.55
CA GLN A 148 -3.70 -7.10 -12.24
C GLN A 148 -4.19 -6.94 -13.69
N LYS A 149 -4.54 -8.04 -14.36
CA LYS A 149 -5.22 -8.02 -15.67
C LYS A 149 -6.50 -7.19 -15.67
N LEU A 150 -7.35 -7.35 -14.65
CA LEU A 150 -8.62 -6.62 -14.54
C LEU A 150 -8.38 -5.13 -14.29
N ARG A 151 -7.45 -4.81 -13.38
CA ARG A 151 -7.07 -3.41 -13.08
C ARG A 151 -6.46 -2.71 -14.29
N TYR A 152 -5.64 -3.42 -15.06
CA TYR A 152 -5.12 -2.90 -16.34
C TYR A 152 -6.25 -2.60 -17.32
N ARG A 153 -7.18 -3.55 -17.55
CA ARG A 153 -8.33 -3.35 -18.46
C ARG A 153 -9.15 -2.12 -18.07
N LYS A 154 -9.36 -1.90 -16.77
CA LYS A 154 -10.03 -0.68 -16.26
C LYS A 154 -9.25 0.58 -16.60
N SER A 155 -7.91 0.57 -16.41
CA SER A 155 -7.07 1.74 -16.67
C SER A 155 -7.04 2.19 -18.14
N GLN A 156 -7.37 1.28 -19.07
CA GLN A 156 -7.42 1.54 -20.51
C GLN A 156 -8.79 2.03 -20.99
N ASN A 157 -9.85 1.90 -20.18
CA ASN A 157 -11.21 2.21 -20.60
C ASN A 157 -11.74 3.51 -19.97
N ASN A 158 -12.40 4.33 -20.79
CA ASN A 158 -13.04 5.59 -20.38
C ASN A 158 -14.58 5.50 -20.39
N ASP A 159 -15.16 4.36 -20.75
CA ASP A 159 -16.60 4.10 -20.74
C ASP A 159 -17.05 3.67 -19.34
N ASP A 160 -17.95 4.45 -18.75
CA ASP A 160 -18.49 4.24 -17.39
C ASP A 160 -19.26 2.93 -17.26
N ASN A 161 -20.02 2.51 -18.27
CA ASN A 161 -20.78 1.25 -18.22
C ASN A 161 -19.84 0.04 -18.21
N PHE A 162 -18.82 0.07 -19.05
CA PHE A 162 -17.80 -0.98 -19.07
C PHE A 162 -16.96 -0.98 -17.78
N ASN A 163 -16.65 0.20 -17.24
CA ASN A 163 -15.94 0.32 -15.96
C ASN A 163 -16.75 -0.23 -14.79
N ASN A 164 -18.07 -0.11 -14.78
CA ASN A 164 -18.92 -0.74 -13.76
C ASN A 164 -18.84 -2.27 -13.81
N ILE A 165 -18.86 -2.86 -15.00
CA ILE A 165 -18.69 -4.32 -15.18
C ILE A 165 -17.31 -4.76 -14.68
N ILE A 166 -16.24 -4.04 -15.04
CA ILE A 166 -14.90 -4.38 -14.55
C ILE A 166 -14.79 -4.18 -13.04
N ASN A 167 -15.40 -3.16 -12.45
CA ASN A 167 -15.40 -2.96 -11.00
C ASN A 167 -16.03 -4.17 -10.29
N GLN A 168 -17.12 -4.71 -10.81
CA GLN A 168 -17.71 -5.93 -10.28
C GLN A 168 -16.72 -7.11 -10.36
N GLN A 169 -16.07 -7.31 -11.50
CA GLN A 169 -15.07 -8.37 -11.66
C GLN A 169 -13.87 -8.20 -10.71
N ILE A 170 -13.41 -6.96 -10.50
CA ILE A 170 -12.34 -6.67 -9.52
C ILE A 170 -12.81 -7.02 -8.11
N ASN A 171 -14.03 -6.63 -7.72
CA ASN A 171 -14.56 -6.95 -6.38
C ASN A 171 -14.70 -8.47 -6.17
N GLU A 172 -15.13 -9.21 -7.19
CA GLU A 172 -15.21 -10.67 -7.16
C GLU A 172 -13.81 -11.30 -7.03
N ALA A 173 -12.84 -10.81 -7.81
CA ALA A 173 -11.45 -11.26 -7.75
C ALA A 173 -10.82 -10.94 -6.39
N ASP A 174 -11.00 -9.74 -5.85
CA ASP A 174 -10.51 -9.31 -4.54
C ASP A 174 -11.11 -10.18 -3.42
N SER A 175 -12.41 -10.47 -3.50
CA SER A 175 -13.09 -11.35 -2.53
C SER A 175 -12.54 -12.78 -2.57
N PHE A 176 -12.37 -13.34 -3.78
CA PHE A 176 -11.76 -14.66 -3.95
C PHE A 176 -10.31 -14.68 -3.43
N ASN A 177 -9.51 -13.69 -3.82
CA ASN A 177 -8.11 -13.56 -3.44
C ASN A 177 -7.95 -13.41 -1.92
N LEU A 178 -8.81 -12.64 -1.26
CA LEU A 178 -8.82 -12.51 0.20
C LEU A 178 -9.08 -13.86 0.89
N ILE A 179 -10.05 -14.64 0.40
CA ILE A 179 -10.35 -15.97 0.94
C ILE A 179 -9.15 -16.90 0.82
N GLN A 180 -8.49 -16.92 -0.35
CA GLN A 180 -7.31 -17.76 -0.56
C GLN A 180 -6.11 -17.28 0.26
N ALA A 181 -5.85 -15.97 0.31
CA ALA A 181 -4.78 -15.41 1.13
C ALA A 181 -4.95 -15.80 2.61
N LYS A 182 -6.16 -15.71 3.17
CA LYS A 182 -6.45 -16.19 4.53
C LYS A 182 -6.13 -17.67 4.73
N LYS A 183 -6.44 -18.53 3.75
CA LYS A 183 -6.09 -19.97 3.81
C LYS A 183 -4.57 -20.18 3.78
N ILE A 184 -3.87 -19.47 2.90
CA ILE A 184 -2.41 -19.54 2.79
C ILE A 184 -1.77 -19.12 4.11
N ILE A 185 -2.16 -17.97 4.66
CA ILE A 185 -1.64 -17.44 5.93
C ILE A 185 -1.94 -18.40 7.08
N LYS A 186 -3.16 -18.94 7.16
CA LYS A 186 -3.52 -19.94 8.17
C LYS A 186 -2.71 -21.22 8.10
N GLN A 187 -2.38 -21.69 6.89
CA GLN A 187 -1.69 -22.96 6.68
C GLN A 187 -0.17 -22.85 6.79
N TYR A 188 0.40 -21.75 6.31
CA TYR A 188 1.85 -21.60 6.12
C TYR A 188 2.47 -20.46 6.97
N GLY A 189 1.66 -19.65 7.67
CA GLY A 189 2.10 -18.34 8.15
C GLY A 189 2.42 -17.43 6.96
N TRP A 190 3.37 -16.51 7.12
CA TRP A 190 3.96 -15.79 5.99
C TRP A 190 5.00 -16.68 5.30
N PRO A 191 4.75 -17.21 4.08
CA PRO A 191 5.68 -18.13 3.45
C PRO A 191 7.02 -17.45 3.15
N LYS A 192 8.11 -18.17 3.35
CA LYS A 192 9.48 -17.64 3.25
C LYS A 192 9.93 -17.47 1.79
N MET A 193 10.92 -16.60 1.56
CA MET A 193 11.52 -16.44 0.22
C MET A 193 12.13 -17.74 -0.32
N SER A 194 12.76 -18.56 0.53
CA SER A 194 13.26 -19.89 0.11
C SER A 194 12.15 -20.89 -0.23
N GLU A 195 10.90 -20.61 0.15
CA GLU A 195 9.76 -21.49 -0.11
C GLU A 195 9.05 -21.13 -1.40
N ILE A 196 8.73 -19.84 -1.59
CA ILE A 196 7.91 -19.37 -2.72
C ILE A 196 8.60 -18.31 -3.59
N GLY A 197 9.86 -18.00 -3.32
CA GLY A 197 10.58 -16.96 -4.03
C GLY A 197 10.23 -15.54 -3.58
N LYS A 198 11.06 -14.60 -4.02
CA LYS A 198 10.84 -13.16 -3.78
C LYS A 198 9.60 -12.66 -4.51
N ASP A 199 9.41 -13.12 -5.74
CA ASP A 199 8.23 -12.85 -6.57
C ASP A 199 6.95 -13.41 -5.94
N GLY A 200 6.97 -14.65 -5.45
CA GLY A 200 5.83 -15.22 -4.72
C GLY A 200 5.45 -14.38 -3.49
N GLN A 201 6.43 -13.96 -2.68
CA GLN A 201 6.16 -13.06 -1.55
C GLN A 201 5.61 -11.70 -1.99
N ASN A 202 6.13 -11.13 -3.08
CA ASN A 202 5.64 -9.85 -3.61
C ASN A 202 4.19 -9.93 -4.07
N ASN A 203 3.85 -11.00 -4.81
CA ASN A 203 2.50 -11.22 -5.31
C ASN A 203 1.50 -11.51 -4.19
N LEU A 204 1.89 -12.29 -3.18
CA LEU A 204 1.07 -12.50 -1.99
C LEU A 204 0.85 -11.20 -1.23
N TRP A 205 1.90 -10.39 -1.07
CA TRP A 205 1.82 -9.11 -0.40
C TRP A 205 0.89 -8.14 -1.14
N LEU A 206 0.92 -8.11 -2.48
CA LEU A 206 0.06 -7.22 -3.26
C LEU A 206 -1.42 -7.57 -3.06
N ILE A 207 -1.74 -8.86 -3.03
CA ILE A 207 -3.08 -9.36 -2.69
C ILE A 207 -3.50 -8.92 -1.29
N VAL A 208 -2.63 -9.08 -0.28
CA VAL A 208 -2.92 -8.65 1.11
C VAL A 208 -3.12 -7.14 1.19
N GLN A 209 -2.31 -6.35 0.49
CA GLN A 209 -2.40 -4.89 0.50
C GLN A 209 -3.71 -4.38 -0.10
N HIS A 210 -4.28 -5.10 -1.08
CA HIS A 210 -5.60 -4.78 -1.64
C HIS A 210 -6.77 -5.08 -0.70
N ALA A 211 -6.55 -5.82 0.40
CA ALA A 211 -7.58 -6.12 1.40
C ALA A 211 -7.80 -4.97 2.40
N ASP A 212 -7.89 -3.72 1.94
CA ASP A 212 -8.08 -2.55 2.81
C ASP A 212 -9.36 -2.60 3.67
N GLN A 213 -10.38 -3.29 3.17
CA GLN A 213 -11.61 -3.55 3.92
C GLN A 213 -11.44 -4.47 5.13
N ASP A 214 -10.30 -5.18 5.24
CA ASP A 214 -10.02 -6.14 6.30
C ASP A 214 -8.67 -5.87 6.97
N VAL A 215 -8.61 -4.73 7.67
CA VAL A 215 -7.41 -4.29 8.40
C VAL A 215 -6.99 -5.30 9.48
N LEU A 216 -7.92 -6.07 10.05
CA LEU A 216 -7.59 -7.12 11.01
C LEU A 216 -6.77 -8.23 10.37
N PHE A 217 -7.17 -8.67 9.17
CA PHE A 217 -6.38 -9.63 8.39
C PHE A 217 -5.01 -9.05 8.00
N GLN A 218 -4.94 -7.79 7.56
CA GLN A 218 -3.63 -7.16 7.29
C GLN A 218 -2.73 -7.13 8.54
N ASN A 219 -3.31 -6.89 9.72
CA ASN A 219 -2.57 -6.93 10.98
C ASN A 219 -2.14 -8.35 11.39
N GLU A 220 -2.97 -9.36 11.15
CA GLU A 220 -2.60 -10.77 11.30
C GLU A 220 -1.39 -11.12 10.42
N VAL A 221 -1.42 -10.70 9.16
CA VAL A 221 -0.30 -10.88 8.22
C VAL A 221 0.96 -10.16 8.72
N LEU A 222 0.85 -8.95 9.26
CA LEU A 222 2.00 -8.24 9.83
C LEU A 222 2.64 -9.02 10.98
N LEU A 223 1.85 -9.64 11.86
CA LEU A 223 2.36 -10.48 12.94
C LEU A 223 3.08 -11.73 12.41
N GLU A 224 2.59 -12.32 11.31
CA GLU A 224 3.27 -13.43 10.65
C GLU A 224 4.58 -12.99 9.97
N MET A 225 4.59 -11.84 9.30
CA MET A 225 5.81 -11.24 8.71
C MET A 225 6.83 -10.88 9.80
N GLU A 226 6.39 -10.37 10.95
CA GLU A 226 7.27 -9.93 12.05
C GLU A 226 8.18 -11.06 12.55
N LYS A 227 7.70 -12.30 12.52
CA LYS A 227 8.50 -13.51 12.86
C LYS A 227 9.74 -13.67 11.99
N LEU A 228 9.82 -13.00 10.84
CA LEU A 228 10.89 -13.11 9.85
C LEU A 228 11.76 -11.84 9.72
N VAL A 229 11.47 -10.75 10.45
CA VAL A 229 12.12 -9.42 10.30
C VAL A 229 13.65 -9.41 10.49
N ASN A 230 14.19 -10.40 11.20
CA ASN A 230 15.65 -10.55 11.41
C ASN A 230 16.26 -11.71 10.60
N THR A 231 15.53 -12.19 9.59
CA THR A 231 15.96 -13.26 8.70
C THR A 231 16.20 -12.70 7.28
N LYS A 232 16.86 -13.47 6.42
CA LYS A 232 16.95 -13.17 4.98
C LYS A 232 15.77 -13.74 4.19
N GLU A 233 14.70 -14.14 4.88
CA GLU A 233 13.54 -14.83 4.29
C GLU A 233 12.33 -13.92 4.10
N LEU A 234 12.46 -12.61 4.36
CA LEU A 234 11.38 -11.62 4.25
C LEU A 234 11.77 -10.45 3.35
N ASN A 235 10.83 -10.02 2.52
CA ASN A 235 10.94 -8.73 1.84
C ASN A 235 10.64 -7.60 2.85
N MET A 236 11.68 -6.95 3.34
CA MET A 236 11.58 -5.85 4.32
C MET A 236 10.88 -4.60 3.77
N GLU A 237 10.93 -4.37 2.46
CA GLU A 237 10.17 -3.28 1.80
C GLU A 237 8.67 -3.53 1.92
N ASN A 238 8.22 -4.72 1.54
CA ASN A 238 6.81 -5.12 1.65
C ASN A 238 6.32 -5.03 3.11
N TYR A 239 7.14 -5.43 4.08
CA TYR A 239 6.81 -5.26 5.50
C TYR A 239 6.60 -3.80 5.87
N ALA A 240 7.54 -2.91 5.51
CA ALA A 240 7.45 -1.49 5.82
C ALA A 240 6.21 -0.84 5.18
N PHE A 241 5.89 -1.19 3.93
CA PHE A 241 4.72 -0.68 3.22
C PHE A 241 3.41 -1.15 3.84
N LEU A 242 3.30 -2.45 4.16
CA LEU A 242 2.09 -2.98 4.80
C LEU A 242 1.91 -2.38 6.20
N TYR A 243 3.00 -2.26 6.96
CA TYR A 243 2.99 -1.67 8.30
C TYR A 243 2.41 -0.25 8.24
N ASP A 244 3.01 0.62 7.44
CA ASP A 244 2.58 2.00 7.34
C ASP A 244 1.15 2.14 6.81
N ARG A 245 0.73 1.27 5.88
CA ARG A 245 -0.64 1.24 5.37
C ARG A 245 -1.64 0.88 6.46
N VAL A 246 -1.37 -0.17 7.25
CA VAL A 246 -2.21 -0.55 8.41
C VAL A 246 -2.28 0.59 9.42
N GLN A 247 -1.17 1.23 9.75
CA GLN A 247 -1.17 2.39 10.66
C GLN A 247 -2.00 3.54 10.10
N CYS A 248 -1.82 3.87 8.83
CA CYS A 248 -2.56 4.93 8.16
C CYS A 248 -4.08 4.65 8.07
N ASN A 249 -4.48 3.39 7.84
CA ASN A 249 -5.88 2.95 7.79
C ASN A 249 -6.52 2.97 9.20
N LEU A 250 -5.72 2.81 10.25
CA LEU A 250 -6.14 2.94 11.65
C LEU A 250 -6.05 4.38 12.18
N ASN A 251 -5.86 5.38 11.32
CA ASN A 251 -5.67 6.80 11.69
C ASN A 251 -4.48 7.08 12.62
N TYR A 252 -3.43 6.25 12.56
CA TYR A 252 -2.16 6.51 13.22
C TYR A 252 -1.15 7.17 12.29
N LYS A 253 -0.11 7.77 12.89
CA LYS A 253 1.10 8.17 12.16
C LYS A 253 1.83 6.93 11.66
N GLN A 254 2.41 7.01 10.47
CA GLN A 254 3.22 5.94 9.89
C GLN A 254 4.64 5.94 10.46
N LEU A 255 5.40 4.86 10.24
CA LEU A 255 6.74 4.69 10.82
C LEU A 255 7.86 4.84 9.78
N TYR A 256 7.67 4.32 8.57
CA TYR A 256 8.70 4.25 7.53
C TYR A 256 8.54 5.26 6.40
N GLY A 257 7.41 5.98 6.35
CA GLY A 257 7.17 7.05 5.39
C GLY A 257 6.81 6.55 3.99
N THR A 258 6.13 5.41 3.88
CA THR A 258 5.77 4.81 2.58
C THR A 258 4.47 5.38 1.99
N GLN A 259 3.57 5.90 2.84
CA GLN A 259 2.27 6.45 2.44
C GLN A 259 2.34 7.95 2.19
N VAL A 260 1.70 8.40 1.11
CA VAL A 260 1.73 9.79 0.63
C VAL A 260 0.33 10.40 0.58
N ILE A 261 0.26 11.73 0.49
CA ILE A 261 -0.97 12.50 0.28
C ILE A 261 -1.09 12.78 -1.21
N TRP A 262 -1.91 12.00 -1.91
CA TRP A 262 -2.07 12.12 -3.35
C TRP A 262 -2.72 13.46 -3.75
N SER A 263 -2.12 14.18 -4.70
CA SER A 263 -2.62 15.43 -5.27
C SER A 263 -3.25 15.24 -6.66
N GLY A 264 -3.12 14.05 -7.26
CA GLY A 264 -3.68 13.68 -8.57
C GLY A 264 -2.59 13.40 -9.62
N HIS A 265 -2.96 12.83 -10.77
CA HIS A 265 -2.06 12.59 -11.91
C HIS A 265 -0.76 11.79 -11.60
N GLY A 266 -0.79 10.95 -10.57
CA GLY A 266 0.40 10.20 -10.14
C GLY A 266 1.36 11.00 -9.27
N GLU A 267 0.96 12.19 -8.83
CA GLU A 267 1.73 13.04 -7.93
C GLU A 267 1.13 13.06 -6.52
N ALA A 268 2.00 13.33 -5.55
CA ALA A 268 1.64 13.58 -4.17
C ALA A 268 2.17 14.93 -3.69
N SER A 269 1.46 15.55 -2.75
CA SER A 269 1.87 16.82 -2.14
C SER A 269 2.82 16.64 -0.95
N GLY A 270 3.02 15.41 -0.48
CA GLY A 270 3.90 15.11 0.63
C GLY A 270 3.65 13.73 1.24
N PHE A 271 4.45 13.36 2.23
CA PHE A 271 4.21 12.17 3.04
C PHE A 271 3.04 12.39 4.01
N ARG A 272 2.30 11.32 4.32
CA ARG A 272 1.45 11.32 5.52
C ARG A 272 2.35 11.46 6.78
N PRO A 273 1.87 12.03 7.89
CA PRO A 273 2.65 12.24 9.10
C PRO A 273 3.31 10.98 9.64
N MET A 274 4.53 11.17 10.10
CA MET A 274 5.42 10.11 10.54
C MET A 274 5.72 10.24 12.02
N LEU A 275 5.75 9.13 12.74
CA LEU A 275 6.16 9.11 14.14
C LEU A 275 7.65 9.43 14.24
N LYS A 276 8.04 10.49 14.96
CA LYS A 276 9.44 10.93 15.09
C LYS A 276 10.11 11.04 13.71
N GLU A 277 9.59 11.95 12.88
CA GLU A 277 9.95 12.12 11.48
C GLU A 277 11.47 12.26 11.27
N ASN A 278 12.17 12.96 12.16
CA ASN A 278 13.64 13.13 12.11
C ASN A 278 14.44 11.80 12.18
N LEU A 279 13.80 10.70 12.57
CA LEU A 279 14.42 9.37 12.68
C LEU A 279 14.01 8.41 11.55
N VAL A 280 13.18 8.85 10.60
CA VAL A 280 12.63 7.96 9.56
C VAL A 280 13.73 7.38 8.67
N ASN A 281 14.66 8.19 8.17
CA ASN A 281 15.75 7.70 7.33
C ASN A 281 16.64 6.68 8.07
N LYS A 282 16.86 6.85 9.37
CA LYS A 282 17.58 5.86 10.20
C LYS A 282 16.82 4.53 10.29
N ARG A 283 15.49 4.55 10.26
CA ARG A 283 14.68 3.32 10.19
C ARG A 283 14.74 2.70 8.80
N ARG A 284 14.62 3.52 7.75
CA ARG A 284 14.69 3.10 6.35
C ARG A 284 16.02 2.43 6.01
N GLU A 285 17.13 3.03 6.44
CA GLU A 285 18.49 2.48 6.27
C GLU A 285 18.62 1.06 6.86
N LYS A 286 18.09 0.84 8.08
CA LYS A 286 18.11 -0.49 8.73
C LYS A 286 17.35 -1.56 7.95
N LEU A 287 16.40 -1.16 7.10
CA LEU A 287 15.61 -2.05 6.25
C LEU A 287 16.14 -2.14 4.82
N GLY A 288 17.21 -1.41 4.49
CA GLY A 288 17.74 -1.30 3.14
C GLY A 288 16.86 -0.48 2.19
N LEU A 289 16.02 0.41 2.73
CA LEU A 289 15.17 1.31 1.95
C LEU A 289 15.91 2.61 1.60
N ASP A 290 15.67 3.14 0.41
CA ASP A 290 16.20 4.44 -0.01
C ASP A 290 15.72 5.55 0.93
N PRO A 291 16.53 6.60 1.18
CA PRO A 291 16.10 7.74 2.00
C PRO A 291 14.88 8.46 1.40
N LEU A 292 14.10 9.14 2.25
CA LEU A 292 12.86 9.80 1.85
C LEU A 292 13.04 10.85 0.74
N GLU A 293 14.20 11.49 0.67
CA GLU A 293 14.60 12.48 -0.34
C GLU A 293 14.66 11.88 -1.74
N ILE A 294 14.95 10.58 -1.84
CA ILE A 294 14.96 9.85 -3.11
C ILE A 294 13.58 9.26 -3.35
N TYR A 295 12.97 8.67 -2.33
CA TYR A 295 11.66 8.05 -2.41
C TYR A 295 10.56 9.07 -2.81
N SER A 296 10.63 10.31 -2.33
CA SER A 296 9.65 11.36 -2.66
C SER A 296 9.64 11.72 -4.15
N LEU A 297 10.77 11.57 -4.84
CA LEU A 297 10.90 11.88 -6.28
C LEU A 297 10.03 10.95 -7.14
N ILE A 298 9.78 9.73 -6.67
CA ILE A 298 8.87 8.78 -7.32
C ILE A 298 7.44 9.35 -7.39
N TYR A 299 7.09 10.23 -6.45
CA TYR A 299 5.77 10.85 -6.30
C TYR A 299 5.73 12.31 -6.74
N GLY A 300 6.80 12.81 -7.37
CA GLY A 300 6.82 14.17 -7.93
C GLY A 300 6.99 15.30 -6.92
N PHE A 301 7.39 15.02 -5.67
CA PHE A 301 7.71 16.08 -4.70
C PHE A 301 9.11 15.94 -4.11
N SER A 302 9.65 17.07 -3.63
CA SER A 302 10.93 17.11 -2.93
C SER A 302 10.71 17.00 -1.43
N TYR A 303 11.59 16.27 -0.76
CA TYR A 303 11.59 16.13 0.69
C TYR A 303 12.95 16.55 1.24
N GLU A 304 12.94 17.40 2.26
CA GLU A 304 14.12 17.78 3.03
C GLU A 304 14.02 17.14 4.41
N PRO A 305 15.04 16.38 4.86
CA PRO A 305 15.06 15.82 6.20
C PRO A 305 14.99 16.91 7.25
N ILE A 306 14.15 16.70 8.25
CA ILE A 306 14.01 17.64 9.35
C ILE A 306 14.82 17.21 10.56
N ASN A 307 15.28 18.19 11.33
CA ASN A 307 15.98 17.96 12.58
C ASN A 307 15.01 17.61 13.74
N LEU A 308 15.55 17.30 14.91
CA LEU A 308 14.76 16.91 16.08
C LEU A 308 13.79 18.02 16.55
N GLU A 309 14.23 19.28 16.51
CA GLU A 309 13.42 20.42 16.94
C GLU A 309 12.24 20.64 15.99
N GLU A 310 12.49 20.63 14.68
CA GLU A 310 11.46 20.71 13.65
C GLU A 310 10.45 19.56 13.74
N SER A 311 10.93 18.33 13.96
CA SER A 311 10.04 17.17 14.16
C SER A 311 9.16 17.32 15.39
N ARG A 312 9.72 17.79 16.52
CA ARG A 312 8.93 18.05 17.74
C ARG A 312 7.92 19.17 17.53
N LYS A 313 8.30 20.22 16.79
CA LYS A 313 7.41 21.33 16.45
C LYS A 313 6.25 20.85 15.58
N LYS A 314 6.50 20.06 14.54
CA LYS A 314 5.44 19.46 13.71
C LYS A 314 4.49 18.59 14.55
N ASP A 315 5.04 17.71 15.39
CA ASP A 315 4.23 16.88 16.29
C ASP A 315 3.36 17.73 17.22
N SER A 316 3.93 18.80 17.82
CA SER A 316 3.19 19.71 18.68
C SER A 316 2.10 20.49 17.94
N ILE A 317 2.31 20.84 16.66
CA ILE A 317 1.29 21.52 15.84
C ILE A 317 0.12 20.57 15.59
N TYR A 318 0.40 19.33 15.15
CA TYR A 318 -0.63 18.32 14.94
C TYR A 318 -1.45 18.04 16.21
N ASP A 319 -0.77 17.89 17.35
CA ASP A 319 -1.44 17.66 18.63
C ASP A 319 -2.31 18.86 19.03
N SER A 320 -1.86 20.09 18.78
CA SER A 320 -2.61 21.32 19.06
C SER A 320 -3.85 21.45 18.17
N GLU A 321 -3.74 21.15 16.87
CA GLU A 321 -4.86 21.22 15.91
C GLU A 321 -5.95 20.20 16.25
N VAL A 322 -5.57 18.96 16.56
CA VAL A 322 -6.51 17.91 17.01
C VAL A 322 -7.22 18.35 18.29
N LYS A 323 -6.46 18.86 19.28
CA LYS A 323 -7.05 19.37 20.54
C LYS A 323 -8.00 20.53 20.31
N GLU A 324 -7.66 21.47 19.43
CA GLU A 324 -8.53 22.61 19.12
C GLU A 324 -9.86 22.16 18.50
N LEU A 325 -9.82 21.22 17.56
CA LEU A 325 -11.02 20.63 16.96
C LEU A 325 -11.88 19.94 18.02
N MET A 326 -11.27 19.16 18.92
CA MET A 326 -12.00 18.51 20.02
C MET A 326 -12.64 19.54 20.98
N ILE A 327 -11.94 20.63 21.30
CA ILE A 327 -12.49 21.73 22.12
C ILE A 327 -13.70 22.35 21.42
N LYS A 328 -13.60 22.66 20.12
CA LYS A 328 -14.72 23.18 19.32
C LYS A 328 -15.90 22.21 19.31
N ALA A 329 -15.63 20.92 19.21
CA ALA A 329 -16.66 19.88 19.27
C ALA A 329 -17.39 19.85 20.62
N LYS A 330 -16.65 19.88 21.73
CA LYS A 330 -17.21 19.94 23.10
C LYS A 330 -18.03 21.23 23.32
N GLN A 331 -17.58 22.37 22.79
CA GLN A 331 -18.33 23.62 22.83
C GLN A 331 -19.63 23.55 22.02
N ALA A 332 -19.61 22.95 20.81
CA ALA A 332 -20.79 22.76 19.99
C ALA A 332 -21.82 21.85 20.67
N TYR A 333 -21.37 20.76 21.28
CA TYR A 333 -22.20 19.88 22.11
C TYR A 333 -22.92 20.63 23.23
N ASN A 334 -22.20 21.48 23.99
CA ASN A 334 -22.80 22.28 25.07
C ASN A 334 -23.87 23.26 24.56
N LYS A 335 -23.76 23.71 23.31
CA LYS A 335 -24.75 24.57 22.63
C LYS A 335 -25.88 23.77 21.96
N LYS A 336 -25.87 22.43 22.08
CA LYS A 336 -26.78 21.49 21.40
C LYS A 336 -26.70 21.53 19.87
N ASP A 337 -25.57 21.98 19.32
CA ASP A 337 -25.27 21.92 17.88
C ASP A 337 -24.52 20.60 17.61
N PHE A 338 -25.27 19.51 17.56
CA PHE A 338 -24.71 18.16 17.50
C PHE A 338 -24.09 17.81 16.15
N GLN A 339 -24.61 18.38 15.06
CA GLN A 339 -24.00 18.21 13.73
C GLN A 339 -22.62 18.85 13.71
N LYS A 340 -22.48 20.07 14.23
CA LYS A 340 -21.16 20.72 14.33
C LYS A 340 -20.23 20.01 15.30
N ALA A 341 -20.75 19.41 16.37
CA ALA A 341 -19.95 18.55 17.25
C ALA A 341 -19.38 17.35 16.48
N TYR A 342 -20.22 16.69 15.65
CA TYR A 342 -19.79 15.64 14.73
C TYR A 342 -18.74 16.12 13.74
N ASP A 343 -18.99 17.22 13.03
CA ASP A 343 -18.07 17.70 11.99
C ASP A 343 -16.67 17.97 12.56
N ASN A 344 -16.57 18.56 13.76
CA ASN A 344 -15.29 18.81 14.43
C ASN A 344 -14.61 17.52 14.91
N TYR A 345 -15.34 16.55 15.48
CA TYR A 345 -14.75 15.26 15.87
C TYR A 345 -14.34 14.42 14.67
N ASN A 346 -15.12 14.42 13.59
CA ASN A 346 -14.79 13.74 12.36
C ASN A 346 -13.53 14.36 11.72
N ALA A 347 -13.44 15.69 11.68
CA ALA A 347 -12.22 16.39 11.27
C ALA A 347 -11.03 16.01 12.16
N ALA A 348 -11.19 15.97 13.49
CA ALA A 348 -10.12 15.57 14.42
C ALA A 348 -9.68 14.11 14.22
N SER A 349 -10.62 13.21 13.97
CA SER A 349 -10.38 11.78 13.76
C SER A 349 -9.63 11.51 12.45
N THR A 350 -10.01 12.22 11.39
CA THR A 350 -9.45 12.10 10.04
C THR A 350 -8.22 12.98 9.84
N PHE A 351 -7.95 13.90 10.77
CA PHE A 351 -6.73 14.68 10.80
C PHE A 351 -5.53 13.74 10.89
N LEU A 352 -4.47 14.05 10.16
CA LEU A 352 -3.39 13.11 9.94
C LEU A 352 -2.56 12.90 11.23
N GLY A 353 -2.57 11.66 11.75
CA GLY A 353 -2.04 11.31 13.07
C GLY A 353 -3.13 11.19 14.16
N GLY A 354 -4.30 11.75 13.88
CA GLY A 354 -5.60 11.44 14.47
C GLY A 354 -5.74 11.72 15.96
N MET A 355 -6.92 11.40 16.46
CA MET A 355 -7.23 11.30 17.88
C MET A 355 -6.55 10.09 18.53
N SER A 356 -6.14 10.22 19.79
CA SER A 356 -5.64 9.10 20.59
C SER A 356 -6.74 8.06 20.87
N ASP A 357 -6.37 6.88 21.36
CA ASP A 357 -7.36 5.86 21.73
C ASP A 357 -8.31 6.34 22.82
N GLY A 358 -7.80 7.13 23.77
CA GLY A 358 -8.63 7.75 24.81
C GLY A 358 -9.61 8.77 24.22
N ASP A 359 -9.14 9.61 23.31
CA ASP A 359 -9.97 10.63 22.66
C ASP A 359 -11.09 10.01 21.82
N ASN A 360 -10.81 8.93 21.08
CA ASN A 360 -11.83 8.19 20.34
C ASN A 360 -12.86 7.55 21.28
N PHE A 361 -12.43 7.04 22.45
CA PHE A 361 -13.35 6.48 23.44
C PHE A 361 -14.24 7.56 24.07
N GLU A 362 -13.68 8.73 24.36
CA GLU A 362 -14.45 9.90 24.80
C GLU A 362 -15.47 10.36 23.74
N ALA A 363 -15.08 10.38 22.46
CA ALA A 363 -15.98 10.69 21.35
C ALA A 363 -17.14 9.69 21.27
N ALA A 364 -16.86 8.39 21.37
CA ALA A 364 -17.90 7.35 21.43
C ALA A 364 -18.90 7.60 22.57
N ILE A 365 -18.41 7.93 23.77
CA ILE A 365 -19.27 8.27 24.92
C ILE A 365 -20.13 9.50 24.60
N LEU A 366 -19.53 10.54 24.03
CA LEU A 366 -20.24 11.77 23.70
C LEU A 366 -21.37 11.52 22.71
N PHE A 367 -21.12 10.81 21.61
CA PHE A 367 -22.15 10.54 20.61
C PHE A 367 -23.23 9.58 21.12
N SER A 368 -22.89 8.67 22.03
CA SER A 368 -23.87 7.88 22.76
C SER A 368 -24.78 8.75 23.64
N LYS A 369 -24.23 9.79 24.29
CA LYS A 369 -25.03 10.76 25.05
C LYS A 369 -25.94 11.59 24.14
N ILE A 370 -25.42 12.02 22.98
CA ILE A 370 -26.19 12.76 21.97
C ILE A 370 -27.37 11.89 21.49
N ALA A 371 -27.12 10.62 21.14
CA ALA A 371 -28.17 9.70 20.67
C ALA A 371 -29.29 9.45 21.70
N LYS A 372 -29.05 9.70 22.99
CA LYS A 372 -30.09 9.61 24.02
C LYS A 372 -31.02 10.82 24.06
N VAL A 373 -30.52 11.99 23.66
CA VAL A 373 -31.25 13.27 23.74
C VAL A 373 -31.77 13.73 22.37
N ASP A 374 -31.05 13.41 21.32
CA ASP A 374 -31.41 13.65 19.93
C ASP A 374 -32.07 12.40 19.34
N LYS A 375 -33.13 12.57 18.56
CA LYS A 375 -33.89 11.46 17.96
C LYS A 375 -33.30 10.98 16.62
N ASP A 376 -32.24 11.63 16.14
CA ASP A 376 -31.53 11.22 14.94
C ASP A 376 -30.65 9.99 15.25
N GLU A 377 -31.06 8.85 14.70
CA GLU A 377 -30.42 7.55 14.88
C GLU A 377 -28.96 7.52 14.39
N LYS A 378 -28.54 8.48 13.53
CA LYS A 378 -27.17 8.53 13.02
C LYS A 378 -26.12 8.62 14.15
N TYR A 379 -26.45 9.25 15.28
CA TYR A 379 -25.49 9.43 16.37
C TYR A 379 -25.16 8.13 17.10
N LYS A 380 -26.05 7.13 17.06
CA LYS A 380 -25.71 5.77 17.50
C LYS A 380 -24.68 5.15 16.55
N GLY A 381 -24.88 5.32 15.24
CA GLY A 381 -23.94 4.89 14.20
C GLY A 381 -22.55 5.50 14.40
N ILE A 382 -22.48 6.82 14.60
CA ILE A 382 -21.23 7.55 14.85
C ILE A 382 -20.53 7.03 16.12
N ALA A 383 -21.27 6.83 17.21
CA ALA A 383 -20.69 6.28 18.43
C ALA A 383 -20.09 4.88 18.20
N LEU A 384 -20.78 4.04 17.44
CA LEU A 384 -20.32 2.71 17.05
C LEU A 384 -19.10 2.76 16.12
N ASP A 385 -19.01 3.73 15.21
CA ASP A 385 -17.84 3.90 14.33
C ASP A 385 -16.56 4.14 15.14
N PHE A 386 -16.62 4.96 16.18
CA PHE A 386 -15.49 5.17 17.10
C PHE A 386 -15.13 3.91 17.90
N LEU A 387 -16.13 3.13 18.34
CA LEU A 387 -15.89 1.86 19.03
C LEU A 387 -15.30 0.80 18.09
N ASP A 388 -15.78 0.72 16.86
CA ASP A 388 -15.27 -0.19 15.83
C ASP A 388 -13.81 0.15 15.51
N LEU A 389 -13.46 1.44 15.37
CA LEU A 389 -12.06 1.85 15.21
C LEU A 389 -11.19 1.39 16.39
N LEU A 390 -11.65 1.54 17.63
CA LEU A 390 -10.90 1.08 18.81
C LEU A 390 -10.76 -0.44 18.87
N TYR A 391 -11.76 -1.18 18.40
CA TYR A 391 -11.67 -2.62 18.23
C TYR A 391 -10.64 -3.01 17.18
N LEU A 392 -10.65 -2.36 16.00
CA LEU A 392 -9.66 -2.56 14.95
C LEU A 392 -8.23 -2.23 15.42
N ARG A 393 -8.09 -1.25 16.31
CA ARG A 393 -6.81 -0.89 16.96
C ARG A 393 -6.37 -1.87 18.06
N GLY A 394 -7.22 -2.83 18.46
CA GLY A 394 -6.98 -3.74 19.57
C GLY A 394 -6.98 -3.05 20.95
N LYS A 395 -7.71 -1.92 21.08
CA LYS A 395 -7.73 -1.05 22.27
C LYS A 395 -9.04 -1.07 23.04
N LEU A 396 -10.06 -1.72 22.48
CA LEU A 396 -11.36 -1.90 23.11
C LEU A 396 -11.43 -3.26 23.81
N THR A 397 -12.06 -3.30 24.98
CA THR A 397 -12.29 -4.53 25.76
C THR A 397 -13.77 -4.67 26.13
N LYS A 398 -14.22 -5.92 26.37
CA LYS A 398 -15.59 -6.18 26.89
C LYS A 398 -15.88 -5.42 28.17
N ILE A 399 -14.87 -5.30 29.05
CA ILE A 399 -15.01 -4.64 30.35
C ILE A 399 -15.29 -3.15 30.15
N GLN A 400 -14.54 -2.47 29.27
CA GLN A 400 -14.77 -1.05 28.96
C GLN A 400 -16.19 -0.82 28.44
N LEU A 401 -16.65 -1.64 27.49
CA LEU A 401 -18.01 -1.52 26.93
C LEU A 401 -19.09 -1.73 27.98
N LYS A 402 -18.98 -2.77 28.82
CA LYS A 402 -20.02 -3.10 29.81
C LYS A 402 -20.09 -2.12 30.98
N LYS A 403 -18.94 -1.57 31.40
CA LYS A 403 -18.87 -0.64 32.54
C LYS A 403 -19.36 0.76 32.19
N GLN A 404 -19.29 1.17 30.93
CA GLN A 404 -19.69 2.50 30.51
C GLN A 404 -21.21 2.58 30.32
N SER A 405 -21.90 3.21 31.28
CA SER A 405 -23.37 3.32 31.31
C SER A 405 -23.96 4.14 30.16
N ASP A 406 -23.21 5.09 29.61
CA ASP A 406 -23.69 5.92 28.50
C ASP A 406 -23.99 5.08 27.25
N PHE A 407 -23.31 3.95 27.08
CA PHE A 407 -23.53 3.01 25.98
C PHE A 407 -24.80 2.16 26.10
N ASN A 408 -25.58 2.32 27.18
CA ASN A 408 -26.86 1.60 27.32
C ASN A 408 -27.81 1.84 26.13
N THR A 409 -27.73 3.03 25.52
CA THR A 409 -28.54 3.38 24.34
C THR A 409 -28.15 2.63 23.07
N LEU A 410 -26.96 2.03 23.02
CA LEU A 410 -26.43 1.30 21.88
C LEU A 410 -26.70 -0.21 21.99
N ARG A 411 -27.12 -0.72 23.16
CA ARG A 411 -27.16 -2.16 23.45
C ARG A 411 -28.11 -2.98 22.56
N GLN A 412 -29.10 -2.32 21.98
CA GLN A 412 -30.07 -2.95 21.07
C GLN A 412 -29.59 -2.92 19.60
N GLU A 413 -28.53 -2.19 19.30
CA GLU A 413 -27.99 -2.11 17.94
C GLU A 413 -27.28 -3.43 17.59
N GLN A 414 -27.57 -3.99 16.41
CA GLN A 414 -26.93 -5.23 15.98
C GLN A 414 -25.40 -5.11 15.95
N ARG A 415 -24.89 -3.96 15.49
CA ARG A 415 -23.45 -3.64 15.50
C ARG A 415 -22.83 -3.72 16.89
N TRP A 416 -23.56 -3.31 17.93
CA TRP A 416 -23.10 -3.45 19.32
C TRP A 416 -23.01 -4.92 19.73
N ILE A 417 -24.04 -5.71 19.43
CA ILE A 417 -24.10 -7.14 19.75
C ILE A 417 -22.94 -7.87 19.07
N ASP A 418 -22.72 -7.60 17.78
CA ASP A 418 -21.63 -8.18 16.99
C ASP A 418 -20.26 -7.79 17.56
N LEU A 419 -20.07 -6.50 17.88
CA LEU A 419 -18.83 -6.00 18.48
C LEU A 419 -18.53 -6.70 19.82
N LEU A 420 -19.54 -6.84 20.67
CA LEU A 420 -19.40 -7.47 21.99
C LEU A 420 -19.12 -8.98 21.88
N GLY A 421 -19.63 -9.63 20.83
CA GLY A 421 -19.33 -11.02 20.50
C GLY A 421 -17.92 -11.26 19.98
N LYS A 422 -17.32 -10.27 19.29
CA LYS A 422 -15.96 -10.33 18.74
C LYS A 422 -14.86 -10.09 19.77
N LEU A 423 -15.13 -9.28 20.78
CA LEU A 423 -14.16 -8.99 21.83
C LEU A 423 -13.88 -10.24 22.67
N ASN A 424 -12.69 -10.37 23.24
CA ASN A 424 -12.35 -11.45 24.18
C ASN A 424 -12.84 -11.13 25.59
#